data_AF-A0AA44NK61-F1
#
_entry.id   AF-A0AA44NK61-F1
#
_cell.length_a   1.000
_cell.length_b   1.000
_cell.length_c   1.000
_cell.angle_alpha   90.00
_cell.angle_beta   90.00
_cell.angle_gamma   90.00
#
_symmetry.space_group_name_H-M   'P 1'
#
loop_
_entity.id
_entity.type
_entity.pdbx_description
1 polymer ?
#
loop_
_entity_poly.entity_id
_entity_poly.type
_entity_poly.pdbx_seq_one_letter_code
_entity_poly.pdbx_strand_id
1 'polypeptide(L)'
;MDIKKLLQEIENLESNIRDIDNLLGAHGIHGFNLIVVAANNTQWRGAADQEFLIEALKSKRNEMHERLVKLIDAVGVVEKVIDGLVA
;
A
#
# COMPACT_ATOMS: atom_id res chain seq x y z
N MET A 1 21.09 -8.01 0.45
CA MET A 1 19.80 -7.31 0.38
C MET A 1 20.10 -5.86 0.72
N ASP A 2 20.03 -4.95 -0.25
CA ASP A 2 20.45 -3.56 -0.03
C ASP A 2 19.41 -2.82 0.82
N ILE A 3 19.83 -2.19 1.92
CA ILE A 3 18.98 -1.32 2.76
C ILE A 3 18.21 -0.30 1.91
N LYS A 4 18.83 0.22 0.84
CA LYS A 4 18.18 1.12 -0.12
C LYS A 4 16.92 0.53 -0.76
N LYS A 5 16.93 -0.77 -1.09
CA LYS A 5 15.76 -1.45 -1.66
C LYS A 5 14.64 -1.61 -0.63
N LEU A 6 14.98 -1.85 0.64
CA LEU A 6 14.00 -1.91 1.72
C LEU A 6 13.34 -0.55 1.98
N LEU A 7 14.14 0.52 2.04
CA LEU A 7 13.62 1.88 2.20
C LEU A 7 12.71 2.27 1.03
N GLN A 8 13.11 1.95 -0.20
CA GLN A 8 12.27 2.20 -1.38
C GLN A 8 10.95 1.42 -1.32
N GLU A 9 10.97 0.19 -0.82
CA GLU A 9 9.77 -0.63 -0.66
C GLU A 9 8.84 -0.05 0.40
N ILE A 10 9.37 0.44 1.52
CA ILE A 10 8.63 1.15 2.56
C ILE A 10 7.93 2.39 1.97
N GLU A 11 8.68 3.25 1.27
CA GLU A 11 8.12 4.46 0.63
C GLU A 11 6.99 4.12 -0.35
N ASN A 12 7.18 3.08 -1.17
CA ASN A 12 6.17 2.61 -2.11
C ASN A 12 4.91 2.10 -1.40
N LEU A 13 5.06 1.34 -0.31
CA LEU A 13 3.92 0.84 0.47
C LEU A 13 3.17 1.99 1.14
N GLU A 14 3.86 2.96 1.72
CA GLU A 14 3.25 4.15 2.31
C GLU A 14 2.47 4.96 1.28
N SER A 15 3.05 5.19 0.10
CA SER A 15 2.37 5.88 -1.01
C SER A 15 1.11 5.14 -1.44
N ASN A 16 1.21 3.83 -1.69
CA ASN A 16 0.08 3.01 -2.14
C ASN A 16 -1.04 2.95 -1.10
N ILE A 17 -0.72 2.84 0.19
CA ILE A 17 -1.71 2.87 1.27
C ILE A 17 -2.44 4.22 1.28
N ARG A 18 -1.70 5.33 1.19
CA ARG A 18 -2.25 6.68 1.14
C ARG A 18 -3.17 6.89 -0.06
N ASP A 19 -2.79 6.37 -1.22
CA ASP A 19 -3.60 6.46 -2.43
C ASP A 19 -4.92 5.69 -2.29
N ILE A 20 -4.90 4.50 -1.67
CA ILE A 20 -6.13 3.77 -1.37
C ILE A 20 -7.00 4.53 -0.37
N ASP A 21 -6.42 5.05 0.71
CA ASP A 21 -7.17 5.80 1.73
C ASP A 21 -7.81 7.05 1.11
N ASN A 22 -7.09 7.77 0.26
CA ASN A 22 -7.60 8.91 -0.49
C ASN A 22 -8.74 8.51 -1.44
N LEU A 23 -8.59 7.39 -2.16
CA LEU A 23 -9.62 6.89 -3.08
C LEU A 23 -10.90 6.50 -2.32
N LEU A 24 -10.77 5.77 -1.22
CA LEU A 24 -11.89 5.38 -0.36
C LEU A 24 -12.57 6.60 0.27
N GLY A 25 -11.79 7.57 0.74
CA GLY A 25 -12.29 8.83 1.29
C GLY A 25 -13.05 9.65 0.25
N ALA A 26 -12.46 9.82 -0.94
CA ALA A 26 -13.10 10.54 -2.04
C ALA A 26 -14.38 9.83 -2.51
N HIS A 27 -14.38 8.49 -2.57
CA HIS A 27 -15.58 7.71 -2.87
C HIS A 27 -16.68 7.96 -1.83
N GLY A 28 -16.35 7.95 -0.54
CA GLY A 28 -17.31 8.22 0.54
C GLY A 28 -17.89 9.63 0.51
N ILE A 29 -17.14 10.63 0.05
CA ILE A 29 -17.59 12.03 -0.03
C ILE A 29 -18.41 12.28 -1.31
N HIS A 30 -17.96 11.76 -2.45
CA HIS A 30 -18.47 12.14 -3.76
C HIS A 30 -19.40 11.09 -4.39
N GLY A 31 -19.41 9.85 -3.89
CA GLY A 31 -20.28 8.79 -4.38
C GLY A 31 -20.01 8.35 -5.82
N PHE A 32 -18.80 8.53 -6.35
CA PHE A 32 -18.46 8.03 -7.69
C PHE A 32 -18.32 6.51 -7.71
N ASN A 33 -18.66 5.88 -8.82
CA ASN A 33 -18.48 4.44 -8.95
C ASN A 33 -17.01 4.08 -9.21
N LEU A 34 -16.53 3.08 -8.47
CA LEU A 34 -15.26 2.42 -8.72
C LEU A 34 -15.37 1.51 -9.94
N ILE A 35 -14.30 1.46 -10.73
CA ILE A 35 -14.15 0.60 -11.90
C ILE A 35 -12.83 -0.15 -11.80
N VAL A 36 -12.77 -1.33 -12.42
CA VAL A 36 -11.53 -2.10 -12.55
C VAL A 36 -10.90 -1.77 -13.88
N VAL A 37 -9.60 -1.49 -13.88
CA VAL A 37 -8.81 -1.28 -15.10
C VAL A 37 -7.75 -2.37 -15.19
N ALA A 38 -7.83 -3.20 -16.23
CA ALA A 38 -6.87 -4.28 -16.43
C ALA A 38 -5.57 -3.74 -17.05
N ALA A 39 -4.42 -4.19 -16.52
CA ALA A 39 -3.09 -3.86 -17.03
C ALA A 39 -2.81 -2.35 -17.16
N ASN A 40 -3.45 -1.52 -16.32
CA ASN A 40 -3.38 -0.06 -16.40
C ASN A 40 -3.81 0.51 -17.78
N ASN A 41 -4.60 -0.25 -18.54
CA ASN A 41 -5.12 0.17 -19.83
C ASN A 41 -6.59 0.60 -19.69
N THR A 42 -6.85 1.90 -19.77
CA THR A 42 -8.20 2.47 -19.60
C THR A 42 -9.20 2.03 -20.68
N GLN A 43 -8.74 1.43 -21.77
CA GLN A 43 -9.58 0.77 -22.77
C GLN A 43 -10.16 -0.56 -22.25
N TRP A 44 -9.49 -1.21 -21.30
CA TRP A 44 -9.91 -2.46 -20.67
C TRP A 44 -10.46 -2.20 -19.28
N ARG A 45 -11.54 -1.44 -19.22
CA ARG A 45 -12.25 -1.14 -17.99
C ARG A 45 -13.54 -1.95 -17.85
N GLY A 46 -13.83 -2.38 -16.63
CA GLY A 46 -15.04 -3.11 -16.28
C GLY A 46 -15.71 -2.52 -15.04
N ALA A 47 -17.04 -2.51 -15.04
CA ALA A 47 -17.80 -2.29 -13.82
C ALA A 47 -17.82 -3.59 -13.01
N ALA A 48 -17.84 -3.46 -11.69
CA ALA A 48 -18.08 -4.57 -10.78
C ALA A 48 -18.96 -4.09 -9.62
N ASP A 49 -19.38 -5.03 -8.80
CA ASP A 49 -20.11 -4.73 -7.57
C ASP A 49 -19.28 -3.78 -6.68
N GLN A 50 -19.91 -2.69 -6.23
CA GLN A 50 -19.21 -1.61 -5.52
C GLN A 50 -18.74 -2.06 -4.14
N GLU A 51 -19.57 -2.83 -3.42
CA GLU A 51 -19.21 -3.35 -2.11
C GLU A 51 -18.01 -4.29 -2.22
N PHE A 52 -18.01 -5.18 -3.22
CA PHE A 52 -16.87 -6.03 -3.55
C PHE A 52 -15.60 -5.23 -3.82
N LEU A 53 -15.67 -4.15 -4.63
CA LEU A 53 -14.49 -3.33 -4.93
C LEU A 53 -13.96 -2.58 -3.70
N ILE A 54 -14.85 -2.07 -2.86
CA ILE A 54 -14.48 -1.39 -1.61
C ILE A 54 -13.81 -2.37 -0.65
N GLU A 55 -14.37 -3.56 -0.47
CA GLU A 55 -13.80 -4.59 0.39
C GLU A 55 -12.46 -5.12 -0.15
N ALA A 56 -12.32 -5.26 -1.47
CA ALA A 56 -11.05 -5.59 -2.10
C ALA A 56 -9.96 -4.54 -1.84
N LEU A 57 -10.30 -3.24 -1.95
CA LEU A 57 -9.38 -2.15 -1.63
C LEU A 57 -8.97 -2.14 -0.16
N LYS A 58 -9.94 -2.29 0.76
CA LYS A 58 -9.66 -2.37 2.21
C LYS A 58 -8.76 -3.56 2.55
N SER A 59 -9.07 -4.72 1.99
CA SER A 59 -8.28 -5.95 2.15
C SER A 59 -6.84 -5.74 1.67
N LYS A 60 -6.67 -5.16 0.48
CA LYS A 60 -5.34 -4.88 -0.07
C LYS A 60 -4.57 -3.85 0.75
N ARG A 61 -5.25 -2.80 1.23
CA ARG A 61 -4.67 -1.80 2.14
C ARG A 61 -4.17 -2.44 3.44
N ASN A 62 -4.95 -3.36 4.03
CA ASN A 62 -4.54 -4.08 5.24
C ASN A 62 -3.33 -4.98 4.99
N GLU A 63 -3.31 -5.75 3.89
CA GLU A 63 -2.16 -6.59 3.50
C GLU A 63 -0.87 -5.75 3.36
N MET A 64 -0.98 -4.58 2.70
CA MET A 64 0.16 -3.67 2.55
C MET A 64 0.59 -3.06 3.88
N HIS A 65 -0.35 -2.73 4.77
CA HIS A 65 -0.05 -2.21 6.09
C HIS A 65 0.69 -3.24 6.96
N GLU A 66 0.23 -4.50 6.97
CA GLU A 66 0.92 -5.58 7.68
C GLU A 66 2.35 -5.80 7.15
N ARG A 67 2.56 -5.69 5.83
CA ARG A 67 3.89 -5.76 5.23
C ARG A 67 4.76 -4.58 5.64
N LEU A 68 4.19 -3.36 5.65
CA LEU A 68 4.88 -2.15 6.06
C LEU A 68 5.39 -2.26 7.51
N VAL A 69 4.56 -2.70 8.45
CA VAL A 69 4.96 -2.89 9.86
C VAL A 69 6.15 -3.84 9.96
N LYS A 70 6.09 -4.99 9.27
CA LYS A 70 7.20 -5.97 9.29
C LYS A 70 8.51 -5.39 8.73
N LEU A 71 8.44 -4.56 7.70
CA LEU A 71 9.62 -3.93 7.11
C LEU A 71 10.21 -2.86 8.02
N ILE A 72 9.38 -2.04 8.67
CA ILE A 72 9.81 -1.05 9.65
C ILE A 72 10.52 -1.74 10.83
N ASP A 73 9.94 -2.82 11.34
CA ASP A 73 10.55 -3.61 12.42
C ASP A 73 11.91 -4.19 11.99
N ALA A 74 12.02 -4.70 10.76
CA ALA A 74 13.27 -5.23 10.23
C ALA A 74 14.36 -4.15 10.09
N VAL A 75 14.01 -2.95 9.64
CA VAL A 75 14.94 -1.81 9.55
C VAL A 75 15.41 -1.40 10.95
N GLY A 76 14.49 -1.29 11.92
CA GLY A 76 14.85 -0.93 13.29
C GLY A 76 15.76 -1.95 13.99
N VAL A 77 15.67 -3.24 13.65
CA VAL A 77 16.62 -4.26 14.13
C VAL A 77 18.00 -4.06 13.51
N VAL A 78 18.07 -3.77 12.20
CA VAL A 78 19.35 -3.53 11.50
C VAL A 78 20.06 -2.30 12.06
N GLU A 79 19.34 -1.21 12.30
CA GLU A 79 19.88 0.02 12.91
C GLU A 79 20.50 -0.26 14.28
N LYS A 80 19.77 -0.97 15.16
CA LYS A 80 20.29 -1.35 16.48
C LYS A 80 21.54 -2.23 16.43
N VAL A 81 21.61 -3.15 15.48
CA VAL A 81 22.80 -4.01 15.29
C VAL A 81 23.99 -3.18 14.83
N ILE A 82 23.79 -2.23 13.92
CA ILE A 82 24.84 -1.30 13.48
C ILE A 82 25.33 -0.46 14.65
N ASP A 83 24.42 0.15 15.42
CA ASP A 83 24.76 0.98 16.58
C ASP A 83 25.54 0.19 17.63
N GLY A 84 25.17 -1.07 17.87
CA GLY A 84 25.87 -1.96 18.81
C GLY A 84 27.22 -2.48 18.30
N LEU A 85 27.48 -2.49 16.99
CA LEU A 85 28.76 -2.87 16.38
C LEU A 85 29.74 -1.70 16.28
N VAL A 86 29.24 -0.46 16.25
CA VAL A 86 30.05 0.76 16.22
C VAL A 86 30.45 1.22 17.63
N ALA A 87 29.90 0.59 18.68
CA ALA A 87 30.20 0.84 20.10
C ALA A 87 31.53 0.22 20.57
#